data_AF-A0A9W4Z9H0-F1
#
_entry.id   AF-A0A9W4Z9H0-F1
#
_cell.length_a   1.000
_cell.length_b   1.000
_cell.length_c   1.000
_cell.angle_alpha   90.00
_cell.angle_beta   90.00
_cell.angle_gamma   90.00
#
_symmetry.space_group_name_H-M   'P 1'
#
loop_
_entity.id
_entity.type
_entity.pdbx_description
1 polymer ?
#
loop_
_entity_poly.entity_id
_entity_poly.type
_entity_poly.pdbx_seq_one_letter_code
_entity_poly.pdbx_strand_id
1 'polypeptide(L)'
;MPLLKSKEVQQNKKTVSNHIGKINPIDNSKILWITITGIAVLTIQLASFNFLVPILFHDVYRWDPMQYGFVSAAAGLGALLATLVGKFEKFVPRSIFILIAVFDITLGLVHSWYLAIAVSFMLGFVFNRSRINQRTVMFDFIKTKEETVIWSSRSTLAFQFTKAALPLTLALPIQWIGIMHAGHLFGVIGTIVAATMMVIYLNELNHRKKVEVLQQEVAPKSF
;
A
#
# COMPACT_ATOMS: atom_id res chain seq x y z
N MET A 1 44.61 -45.98 7.23
CA MET A 1 44.35 -44.98 6.17
C MET A 1 43.07 -44.18 6.47
N PRO A 2 43.08 -43.13 7.30
CA PRO A 2 41.87 -42.32 7.59
C PRO A 2 41.85 -40.93 6.93
N LEU A 3 42.88 -40.54 6.17
CA LEU A 3 43.08 -39.13 5.74
C LEU A 3 42.46 -38.75 4.38
N LEU A 4 41.89 -39.69 3.63
CA LEU A 4 41.32 -39.41 2.30
C LEU A 4 39.82 -39.06 2.34
N LYS A 5 39.08 -39.52 3.35
CA LYS A 5 37.62 -39.30 3.46
C LYS A 5 37.24 -37.87 3.91
N SER A 6 38.18 -37.12 4.51
CA SER A 6 37.90 -35.77 5.02
C SER A 6 37.95 -34.69 3.93
N LYS A 7 38.79 -34.87 2.90
CA LYS A 7 38.93 -33.90 1.79
C LYS A 7 37.71 -33.94 0.86
N GLU A 8 37.21 -35.11 0.51
CA GLU A 8 36.01 -35.23 -0.36
C GLU A 8 34.75 -34.70 0.33
N VAL A 9 34.56 -34.96 1.63
CA VAL A 9 33.42 -34.43 2.39
C VAL A 9 33.51 -32.90 2.53
N GLN A 10 34.71 -32.34 2.72
CA GLN A 10 34.90 -30.88 2.77
C GLN A 10 34.78 -30.21 1.40
N GLN A 11 35.24 -30.84 0.32
CA GLN A 11 35.03 -30.36 -1.04
C GLN A 11 33.54 -30.39 -1.42
N ASN A 12 32.83 -31.47 -1.11
CA ASN A 12 31.41 -31.59 -1.41
C ASN A 12 30.57 -30.57 -0.60
N LYS A 13 30.93 -30.30 0.67
CA LYS A 13 30.30 -29.24 1.47
C LYS A 13 30.58 -27.82 0.92
N LYS A 14 31.79 -27.57 0.39
CA LYS A 14 32.13 -26.30 -0.29
C LYS A 14 31.39 -26.14 -1.61
N THR A 15 31.23 -27.19 -2.40
CA THR A 15 30.52 -27.14 -3.70
C THR A 15 29.01 -26.96 -3.51
N VAL A 16 28.41 -27.61 -2.50
CA VAL A 16 27.00 -27.42 -2.13
C VAL A 16 26.77 -26.05 -1.49
N SER A 17 27.66 -25.58 -0.61
CA SER A 17 27.59 -24.21 -0.05
C SER A 17 27.73 -23.14 -1.15
N ASN A 18 28.62 -23.36 -2.13
CA ASN A 18 28.78 -22.48 -3.28
C ASN A 18 27.60 -22.57 -4.28
N HIS A 19 26.85 -23.67 -4.33
CA HIS A 19 25.62 -23.77 -5.11
C HIS A 19 24.45 -23.06 -4.41
N ILE A 20 24.34 -23.15 -3.08
CA ILE A 20 23.35 -22.42 -2.29
C ILE A 20 23.63 -20.91 -2.33
N GLY A 21 24.90 -20.50 -2.36
CA GLY A 21 25.32 -19.10 -2.52
C GLY A 21 25.21 -18.54 -3.95
N LYS A 22 24.94 -19.38 -4.96
CA LYS A 22 24.75 -19.00 -6.37
C LYS A 22 23.30 -19.01 -6.83
N ILE A 23 22.35 -19.28 -5.93
CA ILE A 23 20.98 -18.82 -6.14
C ILE A 23 21.06 -17.32 -5.92
N ASN A 24 21.13 -16.53 -7.01
CA ASN A 24 21.02 -15.07 -6.97
C ASN A 24 20.00 -14.72 -5.88
N PRO A 25 20.39 -14.11 -4.74
CA PRO A 25 19.39 -13.68 -3.80
C PRO A 25 18.57 -12.67 -4.57
N ILE A 26 17.35 -13.03 -4.94
CA ILE A 26 16.39 -12.06 -5.42
C ILE A 26 16.47 -10.94 -4.41
N ASP A 27 16.89 -9.76 -4.87
CA ASP A 27 17.14 -8.65 -3.97
C ASP A 27 15.80 -8.23 -3.37
N ASN A 28 15.50 -8.79 -2.19
CA ASN A 28 14.29 -8.49 -1.44
C ASN A 28 14.23 -6.99 -1.12
N SER A 29 15.37 -6.27 -1.14
CA SER A 29 15.40 -4.82 -0.98
C SER A 29 14.49 -4.12 -2.00
N LYS A 30 14.46 -4.60 -3.26
CA LYS A 30 13.64 -3.97 -4.30
C LYS A 30 12.14 -4.08 -3.99
N ILE A 31 11.66 -5.26 -3.62
CA ILE A 31 10.24 -5.44 -3.28
C ILE A 31 9.86 -4.69 -1.99
N LEU A 32 10.77 -4.62 -1.02
CA LEU A 32 10.57 -3.86 0.21
C LEU A 32 10.46 -2.36 -0.07
N TRP A 33 11.32 -1.79 -0.92
CA TRP A 33 11.18 -0.40 -1.37
C TRP A 33 9.86 -0.16 -2.13
N ILE A 34 9.45 -1.08 -3.01
CA ILE A 34 8.16 -1.00 -3.70
C ILE A 34 6.99 -0.93 -2.70
N THR A 35 7.00 -1.76 -1.66
CA THR A 35 5.94 -1.72 -0.62
C THR A 35 5.96 -0.43 0.21
N ILE A 36 7.14 0.13 0.49
CA ILE A 36 7.25 1.45 1.14
C ILE A 36 6.67 2.54 0.25
N THR A 37 6.97 2.52 -1.05
CA THR A 37 6.37 3.43 -2.02
C THR A 37 4.85 3.27 -2.05
N GLY A 38 4.34 2.02 -2.00
CA GLY A 38 2.91 1.75 -1.91
C GLY A 38 2.26 2.36 -0.67
N ILE A 39 2.92 2.23 0.50
CA ILE A 39 2.46 2.88 1.73
C ILE A 39 2.46 4.40 1.59
N ALA A 40 3.52 5.00 1.03
CA ALA A 40 3.60 6.45 0.82
C ALA A 40 2.51 6.95 -0.13
N VAL A 41 2.28 6.26 -1.25
CA VAL A 41 1.24 6.57 -2.24
C VAL A 41 -0.15 6.50 -1.63
N LEU A 42 -0.44 5.47 -0.83
CA LEU A 42 -1.70 5.41 -0.08
C LEU A 42 -1.80 6.60 0.89
N THR A 43 -0.73 6.94 1.62
CA THR A 43 -0.74 8.11 2.49
C THR A 43 -1.03 9.42 1.75
N ILE A 44 -0.66 9.55 0.47
CA ILE A 44 -1.04 10.71 -0.35
C ILE A 44 -2.57 10.84 -0.37
N GLN A 45 -3.29 9.75 -0.63
CA GLN A 45 -4.75 9.77 -0.61
C GLN A 45 -5.30 10.11 0.77
N LEU A 46 -4.78 9.50 1.84
CA LEU A 46 -5.24 9.76 3.21
C LEU A 46 -5.05 11.23 3.61
N ALA A 47 -3.89 11.81 3.31
CA ALA A 47 -3.62 13.20 3.62
C ALA A 47 -4.45 14.15 2.74
N SER A 48 -4.70 13.78 1.48
CA SER A 48 -5.59 14.55 0.58
C SER A 48 -7.03 14.52 1.08
N PHE A 49 -7.52 13.36 1.53
CA PHE A 49 -8.84 13.23 2.15
C PHE A 49 -8.94 14.16 3.37
N ASN A 50 -7.99 14.08 4.29
CA ASN A 50 -8.02 14.88 5.52
C ASN A 50 -7.82 16.40 5.30
N PHE A 51 -7.29 16.81 4.15
CA PHE A 51 -7.07 18.22 3.82
C PHE A 51 -8.18 18.79 2.94
N LEU A 52 -8.52 18.11 1.84
CA LEU A 52 -9.44 18.60 0.83
C LEU A 52 -10.91 18.35 1.19
N VAL A 53 -11.25 17.25 1.88
CA VAL A 53 -12.65 16.94 2.20
C VAL A 53 -13.27 17.97 3.15
N PRO A 54 -12.60 18.45 4.22
CA PRO A 54 -13.14 19.54 5.03
C PRO A 54 -13.43 20.82 4.21
N ILE A 55 -12.50 21.22 3.35
CA ILE A 55 -12.65 22.40 2.46
C ILE A 55 -13.82 22.18 1.50
N LEU A 56 -13.89 21.01 0.87
CA LEU A 56 -14.95 20.65 -0.06
C LEU A 56 -16.32 20.67 0.62
N PHE A 57 -16.45 20.05 1.79
CA PHE A 57 -17.74 19.92 2.44
C PHE A 57 -18.21 21.23 3.06
N HIS A 58 -17.31 21.98 3.70
CA HIS A 58 -17.65 23.24 4.33
C HIS A 58 -17.80 24.38 3.32
N ASP A 59 -16.81 24.60 2.45
CA ASP A 59 -16.77 25.83 1.63
C ASP A 59 -17.44 25.67 0.27
N VAL A 60 -17.35 24.47 -0.34
CA VAL A 60 -17.94 24.21 -1.67
C VAL A 60 -19.38 23.70 -1.53
N TYR A 61 -19.60 22.70 -0.69
CA TYR A 61 -20.91 22.09 -0.47
C TYR A 61 -21.74 22.83 0.60
N ARG A 62 -21.13 23.71 1.40
CA ARG A 62 -21.84 24.48 2.44
C ARG A 62 -22.59 23.60 3.44
N TRP A 63 -22.02 22.43 3.73
CA TRP A 63 -22.49 21.54 4.78
C TRP A 63 -22.02 22.05 6.14
N ASP A 64 -22.82 21.76 7.17
CA ASP A 64 -22.45 22.12 8.52
C ASP A 64 -21.34 21.18 9.08
N PRO A 65 -20.67 21.56 10.18
CA PRO A 65 -19.61 20.74 10.78
C PRO A 65 -20.08 19.35 11.25
N MET A 66 -21.35 19.19 11.63
CA MET A 66 -21.91 17.91 12.05
C MET A 66 -21.97 16.94 10.86
N GLN A 67 -22.41 17.42 9.70
CA GLN A 67 -22.47 16.65 8.46
C GLN A 67 -21.09 16.12 8.06
N TYR A 68 -20.05 16.95 8.13
CA TYR A 68 -18.66 16.51 7.96
C TYR A 68 -18.26 15.45 9.01
N GLY A 69 -18.60 15.68 10.29
CA GLY A 69 -18.33 14.74 11.38
C GLY A 69 -18.89 13.34 11.11
N PHE A 70 -20.11 13.23 10.59
CA PHE A 70 -20.71 11.95 10.20
C PHE A 70 -19.94 11.26 9.07
N VAL A 71 -19.57 11.99 8.02
CA VAL A 71 -18.83 11.42 6.89
C VAL A 71 -17.44 10.95 7.33
N SER A 72 -16.77 11.71 8.19
CA SER A 72 -15.46 11.35 8.77
C SER A 72 -15.56 10.12 9.67
N ALA A 73 -16.58 10.06 10.54
CA ALA A 73 -16.85 8.89 11.37
C ALA A 73 -17.13 7.64 10.52
N ALA A 74 -17.86 7.78 9.42
CA ALA A 74 -18.15 6.68 8.50
C ALA A 74 -16.87 6.10 7.88
N ALA A 75 -15.93 6.94 7.42
CA ALA A 75 -14.61 6.48 6.97
C ALA A 75 -13.85 5.72 8.08
N GLY A 76 -13.88 6.24 9.31
CA GLY A 76 -13.29 5.56 10.46
C GLY A 76 -13.87 4.16 10.71
N LEU A 77 -15.20 4.03 10.64
CA LEU A 77 -15.90 2.74 10.78
C LEU A 77 -15.55 1.77 9.66
N GLY A 78 -15.49 2.23 8.41
CA GLY A 78 -15.07 1.42 7.28
C GLY A 78 -13.63 0.91 7.45
N ALA A 79 -12.72 1.80 7.89
CA ALA A 79 -11.34 1.43 8.18
C ALA A 79 -11.23 0.41 9.32
N LEU A 80 -12.03 0.55 10.38
CA LEU A 80 -12.11 -0.43 11.46
C LEU A 80 -12.60 -1.79 10.93
N LEU A 81 -13.66 -1.82 10.13
CA LEU A 81 -14.16 -3.08 9.58
C LEU A 81 -13.11 -3.77 8.69
N ALA A 82 -12.32 -3.02 7.92
CA ALA A 82 -11.26 -3.60 7.12
C ALA A 82 -10.20 -4.37 7.94
N THR A 83 -9.98 -4.03 9.23
CA THR A 83 -9.07 -4.79 10.10
C THR A 83 -9.72 -6.08 10.62
N LEU A 84 -11.05 -6.10 10.77
CA LEU A 84 -11.82 -7.22 11.33
C LEU A 84 -12.15 -8.32 10.31
N VAL A 85 -11.97 -8.05 9.01
CA VAL A 85 -12.30 -8.99 7.91
C VAL A 85 -11.53 -10.32 7.98
N GLY A 86 -10.34 -10.36 8.61
CA GLY A 86 -9.56 -11.55 8.97
C GLY A 86 -9.79 -12.85 8.16
N LYS A 87 -10.82 -13.63 8.51
CA LYS A 87 -11.13 -14.92 7.86
C LYS A 87 -11.61 -14.81 6.40
N PHE A 88 -12.21 -13.70 6.02
CA PHE A 88 -12.75 -13.44 4.68
C PHE A 88 -11.74 -12.77 3.75
N GLU A 89 -10.47 -12.69 4.19
CA GLU A 89 -9.41 -12.03 3.45
C GLU A 89 -9.26 -12.52 2.00
N LYS A 90 -9.49 -13.82 1.79
CA LYS A 90 -9.38 -14.50 0.49
C LYS A 90 -10.39 -13.99 -0.54
N PHE A 91 -11.52 -13.44 -0.09
CA PHE A 91 -12.58 -12.94 -0.98
C PHE A 91 -12.35 -11.49 -1.41
N VAL A 92 -11.40 -10.79 -0.78
CA VAL A 92 -11.13 -9.40 -1.09
C VAL A 92 -9.98 -9.30 -2.09
N PRO A 93 -10.24 -8.84 -3.34
CA PRO A 93 -9.21 -8.80 -4.37
C PRO A 93 -8.10 -7.82 -3.97
N ARG A 94 -6.84 -8.16 -4.28
CA ARG A 94 -5.69 -7.27 -4.03
C ARG A 94 -5.78 -5.96 -4.83
N SER A 95 -6.50 -5.97 -5.95
CA SER A 95 -6.77 -4.81 -6.81
C SER A 95 -7.89 -3.89 -6.31
N ILE A 96 -8.40 -4.10 -5.08
CA ILE A 96 -9.49 -3.29 -4.52
C ILE A 96 -9.16 -1.78 -4.46
N PHE A 97 -7.87 -1.42 -4.43
CA PHE A 97 -7.40 -0.03 -4.47
C PHE A 97 -7.89 0.76 -5.69
N ILE A 98 -8.32 0.11 -6.78
CA ILE A 98 -8.89 0.80 -7.96
C ILE A 98 -10.15 1.60 -7.57
N LEU A 99 -10.91 1.11 -6.58
CA LEU A 99 -12.11 1.78 -6.09
C LEU A 99 -11.81 3.12 -5.39
N ILE A 100 -10.56 3.37 -4.97
CA ILE A 100 -10.15 4.66 -4.40
C ILE A 100 -10.47 5.80 -5.37
N ALA A 101 -10.10 5.65 -6.65
CA ALA A 101 -10.37 6.69 -7.66
C ALA A 101 -11.87 6.93 -7.82
N VAL A 102 -12.67 5.86 -7.88
CA VAL A 102 -14.13 5.95 -8.03
C VAL A 102 -14.74 6.71 -6.85
N PHE A 103 -14.34 6.38 -5.63
CA PHE A 103 -14.87 7.00 -4.43
C PHE A 103 -14.39 8.45 -4.26
N ASP A 104 -13.13 8.74 -4.53
CA ASP A 104 -12.60 10.12 -4.46
C ASP A 104 -13.27 11.03 -5.51
N ILE A 105 -13.48 10.55 -6.74
CA ILE A 105 -14.26 11.27 -7.77
C ILE A 105 -15.71 11.48 -7.31
N THR A 106 -16.33 10.44 -6.74
CA THR A 106 -17.73 10.53 -6.29
C THR A 106 -17.87 11.56 -5.16
N LEU A 107 -16.98 11.51 -4.16
CA LEU A 107 -16.95 12.50 -3.08
C LEU A 107 -16.65 13.91 -3.59
N GLY A 108 -15.79 14.04 -4.61
CA GLY A 108 -15.39 15.31 -5.20
C GLY A 108 -16.48 15.99 -6.04
N LEU A 109 -17.35 15.23 -6.69
CA LEU A 109 -18.28 15.75 -7.70
C LEU A 109 -19.75 15.64 -7.29
N VAL A 110 -20.12 14.75 -6.37
CA VAL A 110 -21.53 14.49 -6.06
C VAL A 110 -21.95 15.16 -4.75
N HIS A 111 -22.84 16.13 -4.88
CA HIS A 111 -23.39 16.89 -3.76
C HIS A 111 -24.56 16.16 -3.08
N SER A 112 -24.27 15.04 -2.41
CA SER A 112 -25.26 14.30 -1.63
C SER A 112 -24.65 13.78 -0.33
N TRP A 113 -25.17 14.23 0.80
CA TRP A 113 -24.65 13.90 2.14
C TRP A 113 -24.77 12.40 2.45
N TYR A 114 -25.92 11.79 2.18
CA TYR A 114 -26.14 10.35 2.41
C TYR A 114 -25.21 9.49 1.55
N LEU A 115 -25.00 9.89 0.30
CA LEU A 115 -24.06 9.20 -0.58
C LEU A 115 -22.62 9.38 -0.10
N ALA A 116 -22.24 10.58 0.37
CA ALA A 116 -20.92 10.83 0.92
C ALA A 116 -20.63 9.97 2.16
N ILE A 117 -21.62 9.74 3.04
CA ILE A 117 -21.49 8.80 4.16
C ILE A 117 -21.18 7.38 3.67
N ALA A 118 -22.00 6.86 2.75
CA ALA A 118 -21.83 5.51 2.22
C ALA A 118 -20.49 5.34 1.49
N VAL A 119 -20.12 6.30 0.65
CA VAL A 119 -18.87 6.30 -0.11
C VAL A 119 -17.67 6.46 0.82
N SER A 120 -17.72 7.33 1.81
CA SER A 120 -16.64 7.51 2.79
C SER A 120 -16.40 6.26 3.62
N PHE A 121 -17.47 5.57 4.03
CA PHE A 121 -17.36 4.25 4.65
C PHE A 121 -16.63 3.24 3.75
N MET A 122 -17.06 3.12 2.49
CA MET A 122 -16.44 2.19 1.53
C MET A 122 -14.99 2.59 1.24
N LEU A 123 -14.69 3.88 1.14
CA LEU A 123 -13.36 4.42 0.94
C LEU A 123 -12.45 4.09 2.13
N GLY A 124 -12.92 4.31 3.36
CA GLY A 124 -12.19 3.93 4.57
C GLY A 124 -11.86 2.44 4.61
N PHE A 125 -12.83 1.61 4.21
CA PHE A 125 -12.61 0.17 4.08
C PHE A 125 -11.54 -0.17 3.03
N VAL A 126 -11.70 0.31 1.80
CA VAL A 126 -10.80 0.02 0.67
C VAL A 126 -9.40 0.53 0.93
N PHE A 127 -9.28 1.76 1.43
CA PHE A 127 -8.00 2.38 1.77
C PHE A 127 -7.26 1.53 2.81
N ASN A 128 -7.91 1.23 3.94
CA ASN A 128 -7.25 0.54 5.03
C ASN A 128 -6.93 -0.91 4.66
N ARG A 129 -7.80 -1.56 3.88
CA ARG A 129 -7.53 -2.89 3.33
C ARG A 129 -6.29 -2.89 2.42
N SER A 130 -6.18 -1.91 1.53
CA SER A 130 -5.02 -1.75 0.63
C SER A 130 -3.73 -1.50 1.42
N ARG A 131 -3.81 -0.69 2.48
CA ARG A 131 -2.68 -0.43 3.39
C ARG A 131 -2.25 -1.69 4.15
N ILE A 132 -3.19 -2.49 4.64
CA ILE A 132 -2.89 -3.78 5.28
C ILE A 132 -2.21 -4.70 4.28
N ASN A 133 -2.73 -4.83 3.06
CA ASN A 133 -2.12 -5.65 2.01
C ASN A 133 -0.66 -5.26 1.75
N GLN A 134 -0.36 -3.97 1.63
CA GLN A 134 1.02 -3.47 1.43
C GLN A 134 1.95 -3.85 2.59
N ARG A 135 1.46 -3.78 3.83
CA ARG A 135 2.22 -4.21 5.01
C ARG A 135 2.40 -5.72 5.06
N THR A 136 1.39 -6.49 4.70
CA THR A 136 1.48 -7.95 4.60
C THR A 136 2.53 -8.35 3.57
N VAL A 137 2.51 -7.74 2.37
CA VAL A 137 3.55 -7.98 1.35
C VAL A 137 4.93 -7.63 1.92
N MET A 138 5.09 -6.49 2.59
CA MET A 138 6.38 -6.12 3.20
C MET A 138 6.87 -7.17 4.21
N PHE A 139 5.99 -7.64 5.11
CA PHE A 139 6.35 -8.64 6.11
C PHE A 139 6.63 -10.03 5.52
N ASP A 140 5.97 -10.41 4.41
CA ASP A 140 6.25 -11.66 3.70
C ASP A 140 7.71 -11.76 3.19
N PHE A 141 8.35 -10.61 2.92
CA PHE A 141 9.70 -10.55 2.35
C PHE A 141 10.82 -10.23 3.35
N ILE A 142 10.47 -9.98 4.61
CA ILE A 142 11.42 -9.77 5.71
C ILE A 142 11.83 -11.12 6.30
N LYS A 143 13.13 -11.36 6.46
CA LYS A 143 13.67 -12.66 6.91
C LYS A 143 14.12 -12.65 8.37
N THR A 144 14.56 -11.51 8.89
CA THR A 144 15.13 -11.41 10.23
C THR A 144 14.40 -10.39 11.11
N LYS A 145 14.53 -10.52 12.43
CA LYS A 145 13.96 -9.55 13.39
C LYS A 145 14.59 -8.16 13.25
N GLU A 146 15.89 -8.10 12.93
CA GLU A 146 16.61 -6.84 12.70
C GLU A 146 16.08 -6.14 11.45
N GLU A 147 15.86 -6.88 10.36
CA GLU A 147 15.22 -6.36 9.15
C GLU A 147 13.81 -5.84 9.45
N THR A 148 13.02 -6.50 10.30
CA THR A 148 11.69 -6.00 10.71
C THR A 148 11.78 -4.60 11.29
N VAL A 149 12.73 -4.33 12.18
CA VAL A 149 12.89 -3.01 12.80
C VAL A 149 13.30 -1.96 11.75
N ILE A 150 14.23 -2.30 10.86
CA ILE A 150 14.73 -1.37 9.83
C ILE A 150 13.62 -1.03 8.82
N TRP A 151 12.92 -2.02 8.30
CA TRP A 151 11.92 -1.79 7.26
C TRP A 151 10.61 -1.22 7.82
N SER A 152 10.19 -1.62 9.02
CA SER A 152 9.03 -1.00 9.68
C SER A 152 9.29 0.46 10.03
N SER A 153 10.49 0.83 10.52
CA SER A 153 10.85 2.23 10.79
C SER A 153 10.88 3.06 9.50
N ARG A 154 11.48 2.56 8.42
CA ARG A 154 11.44 3.23 7.10
C ARG A 154 10.02 3.42 6.57
N SER A 155 9.17 2.40 6.65
CA SER A 155 7.76 2.51 6.24
C SER A 155 6.99 3.54 7.07
N THR A 156 7.32 3.65 8.36
CA THR A 156 6.70 4.62 9.28
C THR A 156 7.20 6.03 9.01
N LEU A 157 8.49 6.21 8.74
CA LEU A 157 9.05 7.49 8.32
C LEU A 157 8.41 7.97 7.02
N ALA A 158 8.32 7.12 6.00
CA ALA A 158 7.66 7.46 4.75
C ALA A 158 6.19 7.86 4.98
N PHE A 159 5.46 7.09 5.80
CA PHE A 159 4.08 7.41 6.16
C PHE A 159 3.96 8.78 6.84
N GLN A 160 4.72 9.03 7.91
CA GLN A 160 4.59 10.29 8.66
C GLN A 160 5.08 11.49 7.86
N PHE A 161 6.17 11.32 7.12
CA PHE A 161 6.71 12.37 6.25
C PHE A 161 5.70 12.76 5.17
N THR A 162 5.14 11.80 4.43
CA THR A 162 4.11 12.09 3.41
C THR A 162 2.87 12.72 4.03
N LYS A 163 2.42 12.22 5.20
CA LYS A 163 1.26 12.78 5.90
C LYS A 163 1.45 14.24 6.29
N ALA A 164 2.66 14.63 6.69
CA ALA A 164 2.98 16.01 7.07
C ALA A 164 3.28 16.91 5.87
N ALA A 165 4.01 16.41 4.86
CA ALA A 165 4.42 17.18 3.70
C ALA A 165 3.25 17.48 2.77
N LEU A 166 2.32 16.54 2.58
CA LEU A 166 1.31 16.67 1.53
C LEU A 166 0.36 17.86 1.73
N PRO A 167 -0.24 18.11 2.91
CA PRO A 167 -1.11 19.28 3.10
C PRO A 167 -0.40 20.60 2.80
N LEU A 168 0.89 20.71 3.14
CA LEU A 168 1.71 21.90 2.83
C LEU A 168 1.85 22.07 1.31
N THR A 169 2.08 20.98 0.58
CA THR A 169 2.17 21.03 -0.88
C THR A 169 0.83 21.26 -1.56
N LEU A 170 -0.28 20.78 -0.99
CA LEU A 170 -1.63 20.92 -1.56
C LEU A 170 -2.25 22.29 -1.29
N ALA A 171 -1.79 23.01 -0.27
CA ALA A 171 -2.24 24.37 0.00
C ALA A 171 -1.93 25.33 -1.16
N LEU A 172 -0.76 25.19 -1.80
CA LEU A 172 -0.32 26.03 -2.92
C LEU A 172 -1.23 25.91 -4.16
N PRO A 173 -1.47 24.72 -4.74
CA PRO A 173 -2.34 24.59 -5.89
C PRO A 173 -3.77 25.01 -5.57
N ILE A 174 -4.31 24.73 -4.37
CA ILE A 174 -5.65 25.19 -3.97
C ILE A 174 -5.74 26.71 -3.96
N GLN A 175 -4.70 27.41 -3.50
CA GLN A 175 -4.65 28.87 -3.54
C GLN A 175 -4.68 29.41 -4.98
N TRP A 176 -4.05 28.71 -5.92
CA TRP A 176 -3.99 29.13 -7.34
C TRP A 176 -5.25 28.79 -8.14
N ILE A 177 -5.79 27.58 -7.98
CA ILE A 177 -6.97 27.12 -8.74
C ILE A 177 -8.28 27.56 -8.09
N GLY A 178 -8.25 27.97 -6.83
CA GLY A 178 -9.42 28.33 -6.03
C GLY A 178 -10.16 27.12 -5.46
N ILE A 179 -10.78 27.33 -4.30
CA ILE A 179 -11.45 26.29 -3.50
C ILE A 179 -12.58 25.56 -4.25
N MET A 180 -13.21 26.21 -5.23
CA MET A 180 -14.28 25.61 -6.05
C MET A 180 -13.81 24.37 -6.83
N HIS A 181 -12.51 24.25 -7.10
CA HIS A 181 -11.92 23.13 -7.82
C HIS A 181 -11.36 22.04 -6.90
N ALA A 182 -11.53 22.16 -5.57
CA ALA A 182 -11.04 21.19 -4.60
C ALA A 182 -11.56 19.76 -4.87
N GLY A 183 -12.81 19.63 -5.30
CA GLY A 183 -13.42 18.34 -5.64
C GLY A 183 -12.78 17.68 -6.86
N HIS A 184 -12.49 18.46 -7.91
CA HIS A 184 -11.76 17.98 -9.09
C HIS A 184 -10.33 17.58 -8.73
N LEU A 185 -9.63 18.40 -7.94
CA LEU A 185 -8.28 18.09 -7.47
C LEU A 185 -8.26 16.79 -6.67
N PHE A 186 -9.23 16.59 -5.78
CA PHE A 186 -9.36 15.38 -4.99
C PHE A 186 -9.56 14.13 -5.87
N GLY A 187 -10.47 14.19 -6.85
CA GLY A 187 -10.68 13.11 -7.81
C GLY A 187 -9.44 12.81 -8.68
N VAL A 188 -8.71 13.84 -9.10
CA VAL A 188 -7.43 13.68 -9.84
C VAL A 188 -6.39 12.97 -8.98
N ILE A 189 -6.24 13.37 -7.72
CA ILE A 189 -5.30 12.71 -6.80
C ILE A 189 -5.68 11.24 -6.59
N GLY A 190 -6.96 10.94 -6.34
CA GLY A 190 -7.44 9.57 -6.21
C GLY A 190 -7.14 8.71 -7.43
N THR A 191 -7.30 9.29 -8.63
CA THR A 191 -6.97 8.63 -9.91
C THR A 191 -5.47 8.36 -10.03
N ILE A 192 -4.62 9.33 -9.72
CA ILE A 192 -3.15 9.18 -9.74
C ILE A 192 -2.71 8.12 -8.72
N VAL A 193 -3.29 8.13 -7.53
CA VAL A 193 -3.01 7.12 -6.48
C VAL A 193 -3.39 5.73 -6.98
N ALA A 194 -4.60 5.55 -7.51
CA ALA A 194 -5.05 4.25 -8.03
C ALA A 194 -4.17 3.75 -9.19
N ALA A 195 -3.80 4.63 -10.12
CA ALA A 195 -2.91 4.30 -11.23
C ALA A 195 -1.50 3.90 -10.75
N THR A 196 -0.95 4.65 -9.80
CA THR A 196 0.37 4.36 -9.22
C THR A 196 0.35 3.04 -8.45
N MET A 197 -0.71 2.80 -7.66
CA MET A 197 -0.94 1.53 -6.96
C MET A 197 -1.09 0.36 -7.94
N MET A 198 -1.67 0.58 -9.12
CA MET A 198 -1.74 -0.45 -10.16
C MET A 198 -0.34 -0.83 -10.67
N VAL A 199 0.53 0.16 -10.92
CA VAL A 199 1.93 -0.10 -11.31
C VAL A 199 2.68 -0.86 -10.22
N ILE A 200 2.50 -0.48 -8.95
CA ILE A 200 3.08 -1.15 -7.80
C ILE A 200 2.60 -2.61 -7.73
N TYR A 201 1.29 -2.82 -7.83
CA TYR A 201 0.68 -4.14 -7.81
C TYR A 201 1.21 -5.05 -8.93
N LEU A 202 1.34 -4.54 -10.15
CA LEU A 202 1.91 -5.29 -11.27
C LEU A 202 3.37 -5.67 -11.02
N ASN A 203 4.16 -4.76 -10.43
CA ASN A 203 5.55 -5.04 -10.06
C ASN A 203 5.64 -6.11 -8.96
N GLU A 204 4.78 -6.06 -7.94
CA GLU A 204 4.71 -7.08 -6.89
C GLU A 204 4.34 -8.45 -7.46
N LEU A 205 3.36 -8.49 -8.36
CA LEU A 205 2.91 -9.72 -9.01
C LEU A 205 4.01 -10.33 -9.88
N ASN A 206 4.72 -9.50 -10.65
CA ASN A 206 5.87 -9.94 -11.44
C ASN A 206 7.01 -10.44 -10.56
N HIS A 207 7.23 -9.82 -9.40
CA HIS A 207 8.26 -10.26 -8.45
C HIS A 207 7.90 -11.63 -7.85
N ARG A 208 6.65 -11.82 -7.40
CA ARG A 208 6.18 -13.12 -6.87
C ARG A 208 6.30 -14.25 -7.90
N LYS A 209 5.89 -14.01 -9.15
CA LYS A 209 6.06 -14.99 -10.24
C LYS A 209 7.52 -15.38 -10.45
N LYS A 210 8.45 -14.42 -10.41
CA LYS A 210 9.90 -14.70 -10.53
C LYS A 210 10.41 -15.56 -9.37
N VAL A 211 9.95 -15.29 -8.15
CA VAL A 211 10.30 -16.09 -6.96
C VAL A 211 9.77 -17.53 -7.12
N GLU A 212 8.53 -17.71 -7.56
CA GLU A 212 7.92 -19.03 -7.77
C GLU A 212 8.64 -19.86 -8.83
N VAL A 213 8.99 -19.27 -9.97
CA VAL A 213 9.73 -19.96 -11.04
C VAL A 213 11.11 -20.41 -10.55
N LEU A 214 11.84 -19.54 -9.84
CA LEU A 214 13.15 -19.90 -9.29
C LEU A 214 13.05 -20.99 -8.22
N GLN A 215 11.99 -21.01 -7.42
CA GLN A 215 11.74 -22.09 -6.46
C GLN A 215 11.45 -23.42 -7.15
N GLN A 216 10.75 -23.42 -8.28
CA GLN A 216 10.48 -24.62 -9.09
C GLN A 216 11.73 -25.14 -9.80
N GLU A 217 12.64 -24.26 -10.25
CA GLU A 217 13.92 -24.66 -10.88
C GLU A 217 14.91 -25.28 -9.89
N VAL A 218 14.88 -24.85 -8.62
CA VAL A 218 15.78 -25.32 -7.56
C VAL A 218 15.26 -26.57 -6.84
N ALA A 219 13.96 -26.86 -6.92
CA ALA A 219 13.41 -28.09 -6.36
C ALA A 219 14.02 -29.30 -7.09
N PRO A 220 14.68 -30.25 -6.39
CA PRO A 220 15.21 -31.43 -7.04
C PRO A 220 14.04 -32.16 -7.71
N LYS A 221 14.14 -32.39 -9.03
CA LYS A 221 13.24 -33.30 -9.72
C LYS A 221 13.38 -34.65 -9.04
N SER A 222 12.42 -35.00 -8.19
CA SER A 222 12.31 -36.34 -7.63
C SER A 222 11.96 -37.28 -8.78
N PHE A 223 12.98 -37.92 -9.32
CA PHE A 223 12.87 -39.13 -10.12
C PHE A 223 13.46 -40.27 -9.29
#